data_AF-A0A7S4V1Q7-F1
#
_entry.id   AF-A0A7S4V1Q7-F1
#
_cell.length_a   1.000
_cell.length_b   1.000
_cell.length_c   1.000
_cell.angle_alpha   90.00
_cell.angle_beta   90.00
_cell.angle_gamma   90.00
#
_symmetry.space_group_name_H-M   'P 1'
#
loop_
_entity.id
_entity.type
_entity.pdbx_description
1 polymer ?
#
loop_
_entity_poly.entity_id
_entity_poly.type
_entity_poly.pdbx_seq_one_letter_code
_entity_poly.pdbx_strand_id
1 'polypeptide(L)'
;ILSEPQSKKHRWALAGRNVDKLMAMAGRCRTDPSVIVAATPEELTAMAACCRVVIAAAGPYCICGQAVVEACVDNATHYVDVTGEACFVHDMVEAFHERAR
;
A
#
# COMPACT_ATOMS: atom_id res chain seq x y z
N ILE A 1 -11.73 -6.78 -28.79
CA ILE A 1 -12.64 -6.05 -27.87
C ILE A 1 -11.83 -5.68 -26.64
N LEU A 2 -10.94 -4.69 -26.76
CA LEU A 2 -10.42 -3.99 -25.60
C LEU A 2 -11.24 -2.72 -25.56
N SER A 3 -12.44 -2.82 -25.01
CA SER A 3 -13.21 -1.64 -24.65
C SER A 3 -12.30 -0.81 -23.77
N GLU A 4 -11.81 0.33 -24.26
CA GLU A 4 -11.29 1.37 -23.36
C GLU A 4 -12.46 1.74 -22.46
N PRO A 5 -12.47 1.30 -21.19
CA PRO A 5 -13.53 1.67 -20.30
C PRO A 5 -13.24 3.13 -20.00
N GLN A 6 -14.17 4.00 -20.36
CA GLN A 6 -14.31 5.38 -19.88
C GLN A 6 -13.66 5.51 -18.49
N SER A 7 -12.40 5.94 -18.47
CA SER A 7 -11.53 5.75 -17.31
C SER A 7 -12.07 6.64 -16.20
N LYS A 8 -12.73 6.05 -15.22
CA LYS A 8 -13.05 6.77 -13.99
C LYS A 8 -11.73 7.24 -13.42
N LYS A 9 -11.57 8.56 -13.20
CA LYS A 9 -10.40 9.10 -12.52
C LYS A 9 -10.32 8.45 -11.14
N HIS A 10 -9.36 7.55 -10.96
CA HIS A 10 -9.06 6.96 -9.67
C HIS A 10 -8.25 7.97 -8.86
N ARG A 11 -8.72 8.29 -7.65
CA ARG A 11 -7.95 9.08 -6.69
C ARG A 11 -6.94 8.13 -6.03
N TRP A 12 -5.69 8.56 -5.96
CA TRP A 12 -4.61 7.78 -5.38
C TRP A 12 -3.59 8.71 -4.73
N ALA A 13 -2.78 8.14 -3.84
CA ALA A 13 -1.75 8.85 -3.10
C ALA A 13 -0.43 8.07 -3.14
N LEU A 14 0.69 8.79 -3.03
CA LEU A 14 2.00 8.21 -2.76
C LEU A 14 2.22 8.17 -1.25
N ALA A 15 2.48 6.99 -0.71
CA ALA A 15 2.74 6.81 0.71
C ALA A 15 4.16 6.33 0.98
N GLY A 16 4.76 6.77 2.08
CA GLY A 16 6.07 6.32 2.52
C GLY A 16 6.64 7.14 3.67
N ARG A 17 7.90 6.89 4.03
CA ARG A 17 8.52 7.46 5.24
C ARG A 17 9.23 8.80 5.04
N ASN A 18 9.57 9.14 3.80
CA ASN A 18 10.39 10.32 3.49
C ASN A 18 9.61 11.27 2.59
N VAL A 19 9.13 12.37 3.18
CA VAL A 19 8.29 13.36 2.50
C VAL A 19 8.97 13.97 1.28
N ASP A 20 10.28 14.30 1.36
CA ASP A 20 11.00 14.93 0.25
C ASP A 20 11.07 14.03 -0.97
N LYS A 21 11.34 12.72 -0.77
CA LYS A 21 11.34 11.72 -1.86
C LYS A 21 9.95 11.54 -2.44
N LEU A 22 8.90 11.53 -1.61
CA LEU A 22 7.52 11.39 -2.07
C LEU A 22 7.08 12.61 -2.88
N MET A 23 7.39 13.82 -2.43
CA MET A 23 7.10 15.06 -3.15
C MET A 23 7.87 15.12 -4.49
N ALA A 24 9.13 14.71 -4.51
CA ALA A 24 9.90 14.60 -5.75
C ALA A 24 9.31 13.58 -6.73
N MET A 25 8.75 12.47 -6.25
CA MET A 25 8.02 11.50 -7.08
C MET A 25 6.68 12.05 -7.56
N ALA A 26 5.91 12.69 -6.68
CA ALA A 26 4.63 13.31 -7.01
C ALA A 26 4.80 14.36 -8.12
N GLY A 27 5.84 15.19 -8.06
CA GLY A 27 6.17 16.17 -9.09
C GLY A 27 6.51 15.59 -10.47
N ARG A 28 6.78 14.27 -10.56
CA ARG A 28 6.99 13.56 -11.83
C ARG A 28 5.70 12.93 -12.38
N CYS A 29 4.63 12.90 -11.59
CA CYS A 29 3.35 12.32 -11.97
C CYS A 29 2.44 13.38 -12.61
N ARG A 30 1.89 13.07 -13.79
CA ARG A 30 0.93 13.97 -14.48
C ARG A 30 -0.41 14.12 -13.73
N THR A 31 -0.69 13.22 -12.80
CA THR A 31 -1.96 13.10 -12.07
C THR A 31 -1.97 13.84 -10.74
N ASP A 32 -0.84 14.43 -10.32
CA ASP A 32 -0.69 15.17 -9.06
C ASP A 32 -1.26 14.42 -7.83
N PRO A 33 -0.69 13.25 -7.49
CA PRO A 33 -1.18 12.45 -6.37
C PRO A 33 -0.96 13.15 -5.04
N SER A 34 -1.88 12.94 -4.10
CA SER A 34 -1.64 13.31 -2.69
C SER A 34 -0.43 12.56 -2.12
N VAL A 35 0.24 13.16 -1.14
CA VAL A 35 1.35 12.52 -0.43
C VAL A 35 0.92 12.20 1.00
N ILE A 36 1.18 10.97 1.44
CA ILE A 36 0.91 10.49 2.80
C ILE A 36 2.23 10.05 3.42
N VAL A 37 2.62 10.66 4.54
CA VAL A 37 3.76 10.18 5.31
C VAL A 37 3.25 9.10 6.27
N ALA A 38 3.83 7.90 6.18
CA ALA A 38 3.52 6.81 7.10
C ALA A 38 4.79 6.02 7.42
N ALA A 39 5.19 6.06 8.69
CA ALA A 39 6.38 5.43 9.24
C ALA A 39 6.11 4.67 10.54
N THR A 40 5.09 5.06 11.30
CA THR A 40 4.68 4.35 12.53
C THR A 40 3.48 3.43 12.27
N PRO A 41 3.22 2.44 13.15
CA PRO A 41 2.02 1.60 13.05
C PRO A 41 0.70 2.39 13.02
N GLU A 42 0.61 3.47 13.79
CA GLU A 42 -0.59 4.33 13.84
C GLU A 42 -0.79 5.06 12.52
N GLU A 43 0.28 5.58 11.92
CA GLU A 43 0.23 6.25 10.62
C GLU A 43 -0.11 5.26 9.49
N LEU A 44 0.43 4.04 9.54
CA LEU A 44 0.09 2.97 8.60
C LEU A 44 -1.38 2.57 8.72
N THR A 45 -1.91 2.50 9.93
CA THR A 45 -3.34 2.25 10.19
C THR A 45 -4.20 3.37 9.61
N ALA A 46 -3.85 4.63 9.85
CA ALA A 46 -4.57 5.78 9.30
C ALA A 46 -4.52 5.82 7.76
N MET A 47 -3.37 5.47 7.17
CA MET A 47 -3.20 5.35 5.71
C MET A 47 -4.06 4.22 5.13
N ALA A 48 -4.08 3.04 5.76
CA ALA A 48 -4.89 1.92 5.32
C ALA A 48 -6.39 2.30 5.37
N ALA A 49 -6.86 2.86 6.49
CA ALA A 49 -8.24 3.28 6.69
C ALA A 49 -8.77 4.29 5.64
N CYS A 50 -7.90 5.09 5.02
CA CYS A 50 -8.32 6.11 4.05
C CYS A 50 -8.38 5.61 2.61
N CYS A 51 -8.09 4.33 2.34
CA CYS A 51 -8.06 3.78 0.99
C CYS A 51 -8.78 2.44 0.88
N ARG A 52 -9.02 1.98 -0.35
CA ARG A 52 -9.61 0.66 -0.62
C ARG A 52 -8.56 -0.41 -0.92
N VAL A 53 -7.40 0.03 -1.43
CA VAL A 53 -6.32 -0.83 -1.87
C VAL A 53 -5.00 -0.14 -1.55
N VAL A 54 -4.10 -0.85 -0.89
CA VAL A 54 -2.68 -0.51 -0.76
C VAL A 54 -1.90 -1.33 -1.78
N ILE A 55 -1.10 -0.64 -2.60
CA ILE A 55 -0.13 -1.26 -3.51
C ILE A 55 1.26 -1.02 -2.92
N ALA A 56 1.82 -2.03 -2.26
CA ALA A 56 3.15 -1.93 -1.67
C ALA A 56 4.22 -2.24 -2.72
N ALA A 57 5.04 -1.24 -3.03
CA ALA A 57 6.16 -1.34 -3.97
C ALA A 57 7.51 -1.01 -3.30
N ALA A 58 7.52 -0.88 -1.97
CA ALA A 58 8.69 -0.49 -1.18
C ALA A 58 9.13 -1.65 -0.28
N GLY A 59 10.02 -2.50 -0.81
CA GLY A 59 10.72 -3.52 -0.02
C GLY A 59 11.94 -2.98 0.73
N PRO A 60 12.66 -3.83 1.50
CA PRO A 60 12.45 -5.28 1.66
C PRO A 60 11.23 -5.63 2.52
N TYR A 61 10.38 -6.53 2.03
CA TYR A 61 9.07 -6.83 2.60
C TYR A 61 9.17 -7.62 3.91
N CYS A 62 10.15 -8.52 4.05
CA CYS A 62 10.40 -9.20 5.33
C CYS A 62 10.69 -8.25 6.51
N ILE A 63 11.12 -7.01 6.24
CA ILE A 63 11.47 -6.04 7.29
C ILE A 63 10.29 -5.13 7.62
N CYS A 64 9.60 -4.60 6.60
CA CYS A 64 8.59 -3.58 6.79
C CYS A 64 7.18 -3.94 6.30
N GLY A 65 7.04 -5.06 5.57
CA GLY A 65 5.77 -5.47 4.95
C GLY A 65 4.73 -5.88 5.98
N GLN A 66 5.14 -6.55 7.06
CA GLN A 66 4.19 -7.10 8.04
C GLN A 66 3.28 -6.03 8.65
N ALA A 67 3.84 -4.91 9.09
CA ALA A 67 3.06 -3.82 9.67
C ALA A 67 2.05 -3.21 8.68
N VAL A 68 2.38 -3.22 7.38
CA VAL A 68 1.47 -2.74 6.32
C VAL A 68 0.35 -3.74 6.10
N VAL A 69 0.66 -5.05 6.04
CA VAL A 69 -0.34 -6.12 5.91
C VAL A 69 -1.31 -6.09 7.09
N GLU A 70 -0.79 -6.02 8.32
CA GLU A 70 -1.61 -5.95 9.53
C GLU A 70 -2.55 -4.74 9.50
N ALA A 71 -2.04 -3.55 9.19
CA ALA A 71 -2.85 -2.35 9.06
C ALA A 71 -3.95 -2.49 7.99
N CYS A 72 -3.65 -3.17 6.88
CA CYS A 72 -4.63 -3.43 5.82
C CYS A 72 -5.72 -4.40 6.30
N VAL A 73 -5.34 -5.48 6.98
CA VAL A 73 -6.26 -6.48 7.54
C VAL A 73 -7.21 -5.84 8.54
N ASP A 74 -6.68 -5.05 9.48
CA ASP A 74 -7.48 -4.40 10.52
C ASP A 74 -8.47 -3.37 9.99
N ASN A 75 -8.21 -2.82 8.80
CA ASN A 75 -9.05 -1.81 8.16
C ASN A 75 -9.83 -2.34 6.94
N ALA A 76 -9.90 -3.67 6.76
CA ALA A 76 -10.55 -4.30 5.61
C ALA A 76 -10.13 -3.69 4.25
N THR A 77 -8.83 -3.36 4.15
CA THR A 77 -8.22 -2.75 2.98
C THR A 77 -7.49 -3.82 2.19
N HIS A 78 -7.67 -3.85 0.87
CA HIS A 78 -6.97 -4.82 0.04
C HIS A 78 -5.47 -4.51 0.00
N TYR A 79 -4.65 -5.54 0.08
CA TYR A 79 -3.19 -5.43 0.00
C TYR A 79 -2.68 -6.21 -1.21
N VAL A 80 -1.80 -5.60 -1.98
CA VAL A 80 -1.04 -6.26 -3.05
C VAL A 80 0.37 -5.71 -3.08
N ASP A 81 1.34 -6.57 -3.35
CA ASP A 81 2.73 -6.18 -3.50
C ASP A 81 3.40 -6.86 -4.70
N VAL A 82 4.65 -6.48 -4.95
CA VAL A 82 5.50 -7.08 -6.00
C VAL A 82 6.60 -7.96 -5.40
N THR A 83 6.36 -8.53 -4.21
CA THR A 83 7.39 -9.29 -3.48
C THR A 83 7.78 -10.58 -4.19
N GLY A 84 9.07 -10.89 -4.17
CA GLY A 84 9.60 -12.21 -4.48
C GLY A 84 9.99 -13.02 -3.23
N GLU A 85 9.71 -12.49 -2.04
CA GLU A 85 10.17 -13.03 -0.77
C GLU A 85 9.20 -14.13 -0.27
N ALA A 86 9.41 -15.37 -0.72
CA ALA A 86 8.50 -16.48 -0.44
C ALA A 86 8.26 -16.73 1.06
N CYS A 87 9.29 -16.60 1.91
CA CYS A 87 9.13 -16.75 3.36
C CYS A 87 8.19 -15.68 3.93
N PHE A 88 8.35 -14.42 3.51
CA PHE A 88 7.45 -13.35 3.92
C PHE A 88 6.00 -13.64 3.51
N VAL A 89 5.77 -14.09 2.27
CA VAL A 89 4.41 -14.45 1.81
C VAL A 89 3.80 -15.55 2.67
N HIS A 90 4.58 -16.59 2.97
CA HIS A 90 4.14 -17.69 3.84
C HIS A 90 3.76 -17.18 5.22
N ASP A 91 4.65 -16.41 5.86
CA ASP A 91 4.45 -15.87 7.20
C ASP A 91 3.21 -14.96 7.27
N MET A 92 2.94 -14.16 6.24
CA MET A 92 1.76 -13.29 6.18
C MET A 92 0.46 -14.08 6.02
N VAL A 93 0.48 -15.15 5.22
CA VAL A 93 -0.69 -16.04 5.08
C VAL A 93 -0.97 -16.75 6.39
N GLU A 94 0.04 -17.33 7.03
CA GLU A 94 -0.12 -17.99 8.34
C GLU A 94 -0.63 -17.03 9.42
N ALA A 95 -0.11 -15.81 9.47
CA ALA A 95 -0.47 -14.84 10.50
C ALA A 95 -1.85 -14.20 10.29
N PHE A 96 -2.27 -13.94 9.04
CA PHE A 96 -3.41 -13.06 8.76
C PHE A 96 -4.54 -13.67 7.94
N HIS A 97 -4.38 -14.84 7.31
CA HIS A 97 -5.39 -15.37 6.37
C HIS A 97 -6.80 -15.45 6.97
N GLU A 98 -6.95 -15.96 8.20
CA GLU A 98 -8.27 -16.08 8.83
C GLU A 98 -8.87 -14.73 9.23
N ARG A 99 -8.06 -13.73 9.62
CA ARG A 99 -8.52 -12.36 9.90
C ARG A 99 -8.91 -11.60 8.62
N ALA A 100 -8.33 -11.97 7.47
CA ALA A 100 -8.51 -11.30 6.20
C ALA A 100 -9.69 -11.83 5.35
N ARG A 101 -10.44 -12.81 5.86
CA ARG A 101 -11.60 -13.40 5.17
C ARG A 101 -12.83 -12.49 5.15
#